data_AF-A0A954RNP6-F1
#
_entry.id   AF-A0A954RNP6-F1
#
_cell.length_a   1.000
_cell.length_b   1.000
_cell.length_c   1.000
_cell.angle_alpha   90.00
_cell.angle_beta   90.00
_cell.angle_gamma   90.00
#
_symmetry.space_group_name_H-M   'P 1'
#
loop_
_entity.id
_entity.type
_entity.pdbx_description
1 polymer ?
#
loop_
_entity_poly.entity_id
_entity_poly.type
_entity_poly.pdbx_seq_one_letter_code
_entity_poly.pdbx_strand_id
1 'polypeptide(L)'
;ADARASFSGLDVALGIPVVTPGLLGDFDQSGSLDIADIDALTAAVMVGTDLSFDVNTDGALNDDDRKYWIGTLKNTYTGDANLDGEFGSGDLVTVFSAGLYETGNAAGWAQGDWNGDGQFDTGDLVAAFSEGGYEAGPKAAVAAVPEPASWVILASAFCLLPLRRRG
;
A
#
# COMPACT_ATOMS: atom_id res chain seq x y z
N ALA A 1 -9.11 2.84 -28.21
CA ALA A 1 -9.73 2.76 -26.88
C ALA A 1 -8.80 1.88 -26.03
N ASP A 2 -7.56 2.30 -25.78
CA ASP A 2 -7.07 3.42 -24.93
C ASP A 2 -6.77 2.89 -23.52
N ALA A 3 -5.61 3.09 -22.90
CA ALA A 3 -4.56 4.09 -23.14
C ALA A 3 -3.16 3.45 -23.00
N ARG A 4 -2.35 3.60 -24.05
CA ARG A 4 -0.90 3.36 -23.98
C ARG A 4 -0.28 4.62 -23.39
N ALA A 5 0.35 4.51 -22.22
CA ALA A 5 1.29 5.52 -21.76
C ALA A 5 2.42 5.61 -22.80
N SER A 6 2.34 6.64 -23.65
CA SER A 6 3.33 6.95 -24.66
C SER A 6 4.57 7.53 -23.97
N PHE A 7 5.46 6.65 -23.50
CA PHE A 7 6.83 7.03 -23.21
C PHE A 7 7.60 7.10 -24.53
N SER A 8 8.00 8.33 -24.87
CA SER A 8 8.79 8.73 -26.03
C SER A 8 9.96 7.79 -26.27
N GLY A 9 10.08 7.26 -27.49
CA GLY A 9 11.08 6.27 -27.91
C GLY A 9 12.55 6.73 -27.94
N LEU A 10 13.08 7.21 -26.81
CA LEU A 10 14.51 7.51 -26.63
C LEU A 10 15.22 6.61 -25.59
N ASP A 11 14.50 5.87 -24.75
CA ASP A 11 15.13 5.19 -23.60
C ASP A 11 15.82 3.86 -23.93
N VAL A 12 15.68 3.32 -25.15
CA VAL A 12 16.21 1.99 -25.51
C VAL A 12 17.66 2.04 -26.05
N ALA A 13 18.26 3.22 -26.27
CA ALA A 13 19.52 3.31 -27.01
C ALA A 13 20.82 3.23 -26.17
N LEU A 14 20.77 3.30 -24.84
CA LEU A 14 21.99 3.44 -24.01
C LEU A 14 22.27 2.31 -23.01
N GLY A 15 21.43 1.28 -22.93
CA GLY A 15 21.63 0.19 -21.96
C GLY A 15 21.65 0.65 -20.50
N ILE A 16 21.07 1.81 -20.22
CA ILE A 16 20.88 2.30 -18.85
C ILE A 16 19.73 1.47 -18.25
N PRO A 17 19.93 0.78 -17.12
CA PRO A 17 18.83 0.12 -16.44
C PRO A 17 17.78 1.19 -16.11
N VAL A 18 16.55 0.99 -16.60
CA VAL A 18 15.41 1.78 -16.16
C VAL A 18 15.26 1.48 -14.67
N VAL A 19 15.72 2.41 -13.84
CA VAL A 19 15.42 2.38 -12.40
C VAL A 19 13.97 2.81 -12.29
N THR A 20 13.05 1.84 -12.31
CA THR A 20 11.67 2.09 -11.88
C THR A 20 11.74 2.61 -10.44
N PRO A 21 11.17 3.78 -10.13
CA PRO A 21 11.01 4.20 -8.74
C PRO A 21 10.34 3.05 -7.99
N GLY A 22 10.93 2.60 -6.88
CA GLY A 22 10.36 1.53 -6.06
C GLY A 22 8.93 1.89 -5.65
N LEU A 23 8.04 0.91 -5.66
CA LEU A 23 6.67 1.10 -5.17
C LEU A 23 6.74 1.41 -3.67
N LEU A 24 6.05 2.45 -3.21
CA LEU A 24 6.04 2.77 -1.78
C LEU A 24 5.41 1.60 -1.01
N GLY A 25 6.10 1.11 0.01
CA GLY A 25 5.69 -0.06 0.80
C GLY A 25 6.10 -1.42 0.23
N ASP A 26 6.79 -1.46 -0.92
CA ASP A 26 7.44 -2.66 -1.47
C ASP A 26 8.88 -2.72 -0.91
N PHE A 27 9.05 -3.48 0.16
CA PHE A 27 10.28 -3.52 0.95
C PHE A 27 11.30 -4.52 0.41
N ASP A 28 10.85 -5.54 -0.33
CA ASP A 28 11.71 -6.52 -0.98
C ASP A 28 12.02 -6.22 -2.45
N GLN A 29 11.45 -5.14 -2.99
CA GLN A 29 11.61 -4.65 -4.37
C GLN A 29 11.14 -5.68 -5.40
N SER A 30 10.15 -6.49 -5.05
CA SER A 30 9.50 -7.46 -5.95
C SER A 30 8.65 -6.77 -7.03
N GLY A 31 8.32 -5.50 -6.85
CA GLY A 31 7.43 -4.73 -7.71
C GLY A 31 5.95 -4.93 -7.41
N SER A 32 5.61 -5.59 -6.29
CA SER A 32 4.25 -5.85 -5.82
C SER A 32 4.13 -5.49 -4.34
N LEU A 33 2.92 -5.15 -3.89
CA LEU A 33 2.60 -5.06 -2.47
C LEU A 33 1.96 -6.38 -2.05
N ASP A 34 2.70 -7.22 -1.34
CA ASP A 34 2.27 -8.57 -0.98
C ASP A 34 2.51 -8.93 0.50
N ILE A 35 2.36 -10.21 0.82
CA ILE A 35 2.46 -10.71 2.20
C ILE A 35 3.86 -10.46 2.78
N ALA A 36 4.92 -10.57 1.97
CA ALA A 36 6.29 -10.36 2.43
C ALA A 36 6.50 -8.93 2.93
N ASP A 37 5.86 -7.96 2.29
CA ASP A 37 5.96 -6.55 2.67
C ASP A 37 5.27 -6.23 3.99
N ILE A 38 4.04 -6.72 4.20
CA ILE A 38 3.31 -6.47 5.45
C ILE A 38 3.93 -7.22 6.63
N ASP A 39 4.49 -8.40 6.40
CA ASP A 39 5.27 -9.13 7.41
C ASP A 39 6.57 -8.38 7.74
N ALA A 40 7.27 -7.85 6.73
CA ALA A 40 8.47 -7.03 6.93
C ALA A 40 8.17 -5.73 7.70
N LEU A 41 7.09 -5.04 7.34
CA LEU A 41 6.62 -3.85 8.05
C LEU A 41 6.27 -4.15 9.50
N THR A 42 5.54 -5.24 9.75
CA THR A 42 5.16 -5.66 11.10
C THR A 42 6.41 -5.95 11.95
N ALA A 43 7.38 -6.67 11.39
CA ALA A 43 8.66 -6.92 12.07
C ALA A 43 9.44 -5.63 12.34
N ALA A 44 9.45 -4.68 11.39
CA ALA A 44 10.12 -3.39 11.56
C ALA A 44 9.45 -2.55 12.66
N VAL A 45 8.12 -2.51 12.71
CA VAL A 45 7.34 -1.80 13.74
C VAL A 45 7.62 -2.36 15.14
N MET A 46 7.73 -3.68 15.29
CA MET A 46 8.08 -4.29 16.59
C MET A 46 9.47 -3.87 17.09
N VAL A 47 10.41 -3.58 16.19
CA VAL A 47 11.75 -3.10 16.54
C VAL A 47 11.77 -1.57 16.74
N GLY A 48 11.06 -0.83 15.90
CA GLY A 48 10.79 0.61 16.05
C GLY A 48 11.93 1.55 15.69
N THR A 49 12.92 1.14 14.89
CA THR A 49 14.13 1.96 14.63
C THR A 49 14.39 2.35 13.19
N ASP A 50 13.78 1.67 12.22
CA ASP A 50 14.09 1.88 10.79
C ASP A 50 13.03 2.74 10.11
N LEU A 51 13.26 4.06 10.07
CA LEU A 51 12.35 5.01 9.42
C LEU A 51 12.24 4.83 7.89
N SER A 52 12.97 3.90 7.27
CA SER A 52 12.65 3.52 5.88
C SER A 52 11.30 2.80 5.75
N PHE A 53 10.77 2.29 6.85
CA PHE A 53 9.44 1.68 6.96
C PHE A 53 8.33 2.67 7.37
N ASP A 54 8.67 3.94 7.65
CA ASP A 54 7.69 5.02 7.89
C ASP A 54 7.03 5.40 6.56
N VAL A 55 5.96 4.69 6.23
CA VAL A 55 5.24 4.81 4.95
C VAL A 55 4.17 5.90 4.99
N ASN A 56 3.70 6.27 6.18
CA ASN A 56 2.74 7.37 6.33
C ASN A 56 3.43 8.75 6.44
N THR A 57 4.75 8.78 6.61
CA THR A 57 5.64 9.95 6.69
C THR A 57 5.36 10.88 7.87
N ASP A 58 4.85 10.33 8.98
CA ASP A 58 4.56 11.09 10.20
C ASP A 58 5.78 11.24 11.14
N GLY A 59 6.89 10.55 10.83
CA GLY A 59 8.13 10.59 11.58
C GLY A 59 8.22 9.56 12.71
N ALA A 60 7.27 8.62 12.80
CA ALA A 60 7.23 7.59 13.81
C ALA A 60 6.86 6.22 13.21
N LEU A 61 7.78 5.26 13.24
CA LEU A 61 7.49 3.88 12.84
C LEU A 61 6.57 3.19 13.86
N ASN A 62 5.29 3.03 13.54
CA ASN A 62 4.28 2.48 14.44
C ASN A 62 3.10 1.80 13.71
N ASP A 63 2.06 1.39 14.44
CA ASP A 63 0.90 0.71 13.82
C ASP A 63 0.13 1.58 12.81
N ASP A 64 0.22 2.91 12.88
CA ASP A 64 -0.36 3.79 11.88
C ASP A 64 0.30 3.63 10.50
N ASP A 65 1.55 3.17 10.43
CA ASP A 65 2.19 2.75 9.17
C ASP A 65 1.54 1.49 8.61
N ARG A 66 1.27 0.50 9.46
CA ARG A 66 0.58 -0.73 9.05
C ARG A 66 -0.81 -0.43 8.52
N LYS A 67 -1.58 0.40 9.24
CA LYS A 67 -2.90 0.86 8.78
C LYS A 67 -2.82 1.60 7.44
N TYR A 68 -1.82 2.45 7.27
CA TYR A 68 -1.59 3.17 6.02
C TYR A 68 -1.26 2.21 4.87
N TRP A 69 -0.38 1.24 5.12
CA TRP A 69 -0.03 0.22 4.12
C TRP A 69 -1.24 -0.60 3.69
N ILE A 70 -2.02 -1.14 4.64
CA ILE A 70 -3.21 -1.97 4.36
C ILE A 70 -4.29 -1.17 3.63
N GLY A 71 -4.68 -0.04 4.20
CA GLY A 71 -5.85 0.71 3.76
C GLY A 71 -5.60 1.66 2.59
N THR A 72 -4.38 2.20 2.47
CA THR A 72 -4.06 3.25 1.47
C THR A 72 -3.17 2.72 0.35
N LEU A 73 -2.09 2.01 0.68
CA LEU A 73 -1.15 1.52 -0.35
C LEU A 73 -1.69 0.28 -1.04
N LYS A 74 -2.02 -0.75 -0.27
CA LYS A 74 -2.58 -2.01 -0.77
C LYS A 74 -4.05 -1.90 -1.14
N ASN A 75 -4.78 -0.99 -0.49
CA ASN A 75 -6.22 -0.82 -0.63
C ASN A 75 -6.99 -2.14 -0.40
N THR A 76 -6.72 -2.79 0.73
CA THR A 76 -7.45 -3.98 1.18
C THR A 76 -7.95 -3.83 2.62
N TYR A 77 -8.65 -4.84 3.14
CA TYR A 77 -9.17 -4.92 4.50
C TYR A 77 -8.18 -5.58 5.46
N THR A 78 -8.23 -5.15 6.71
CA THR A 78 -7.75 -5.99 7.81
C THR A 78 -8.59 -7.27 7.84
N GLY A 79 -7.95 -8.44 7.73
CA GLY A 79 -8.65 -9.72 7.62
C GLY A 79 -8.50 -10.42 6.26
N ASP A 80 -8.11 -9.70 5.21
CA ASP A 80 -7.82 -10.28 3.90
C ASP A 80 -6.48 -11.02 3.95
N ALA A 81 -6.51 -12.32 4.24
CA ALA A 81 -5.33 -13.12 4.53
C ALA A 81 -4.50 -13.43 3.28
N ASN A 82 -5.15 -13.44 2.11
CA ASN A 82 -4.50 -13.78 0.83
C ASN A 82 -4.20 -12.55 -0.04
N LEU A 83 -4.60 -11.36 0.42
CA LEU A 83 -4.42 -10.06 -0.23
C LEU A 83 -5.12 -9.94 -1.60
N ASP A 84 -6.29 -10.58 -1.76
CA ASP A 84 -7.10 -10.55 -2.99
C ASP A 84 -8.05 -9.34 -3.09
N GLY A 85 -8.10 -8.51 -2.04
CA GLY A 85 -8.90 -7.30 -1.96
C GLY A 85 -10.24 -7.49 -1.25
N GLU A 86 -10.56 -8.71 -0.80
CA GLU A 86 -11.78 -9.07 -0.09
C GLU A 86 -11.45 -9.63 1.30
N PHE A 87 -12.31 -9.37 2.29
CA PHE A 87 -12.27 -10.10 3.55
C PHE A 87 -13.54 -10.94 3.66
N GLY A 88 -13.39 -12.27 3.59
CA GLY A 88 -14.51 -13.19 3.62
C GLY A 88 -14.21 -14.50 4.32
N SER A 89 -15.15 -15.43 4.19
CA SER A 89 -15.01 -16.77 4.78
C SER A 89 -13.80 -17.56 4.27
N GLY A 90 -13.30 -17.29 3.05
CA GLY A 90 -12.09 -17.90 2.50
C GLY A 90 -10.83 -17.57 3.30
N ASP A 91 -10.71 -16.32 3.78
CA ASP A 91 -9.61 -15.88 4.62
C ASP A 91 -9.61 -16.57 5.97
N LEU A 92 -10.79 -16.65 6.59
CA LEU A 92 -10.96 -17.37 7.86
C LEU A 92 -10.56 -18.84 7.73
N VAL A 93 -10.98 -19.52 6.66
CA VAL A 93 -10.57 -20.90 6.40
C VAL A 93 -9.05 -20.99 6.25
N THR A 94 -8.42 -20.02 5.57
CA THR A 94 -6.97 -19.99 5.36
C THR A 94 -6.22 -19.87 6.69
N VAL A 95 -6.53 -18.89 7.52
CA VAL A 95 -5.82 -18.66 8.79
C VAL A 95 -6.08 -19.77 9.81
N PHE A 96 -7.30 -20.29 9.91
CA PHE A 96 -7.59 -21.42 10.81
C PHE A 96 -6.93 -22.73 10.34
N SER A 97 -6.73 -22.91 9.04
CA SER A 97 -6.00 -24.07 8.51
C SER A 97 -4.50 -24.04 8.83
N ALA A 98 -3.94 -22.87 9.14
CA ALA A 98 -2.56 -22.75 9.65
C ALA A 98 -2.40 -23.36 11.05
N GLY A 99 -3.49 -23.47 11.83
CA GLY A 99 -3.49 -24.13 13.13
C GLY A 99 -2.77 -23.35 14.23
N LEU A 100 -2.65 -22.02 14.09
CA LEU A 100 -1.92 -21.14 15.02
C LEU A 100 -2.82 -20.39 16.02
N TYR A 101 -4.14 -20.44 15.82
CA TYR A 101 -5.12 -19.75 16.66
C TYR A 101 -4.98 -20.12 18.15
N GLU A 102 -4.74 -19.12 18.99
CA GLU A 102 -4.63 -19.27 20.46
C GLU A 102 -3.53 -20.26 20.89
N THR A 103 -2.51 -20.47 20.05
CA THR A 103 -1.38 -21.36 20.36
C THR A 103 -0.20 -20.67 21.03
N GLY A 104 -0.11 -19.33 20.89
CA GLY A 104 1.04 -18.53 21.31
C GLY A 104 2.29 -18.71 20.45
N ASN A 105 2.19 -19.45 19.33
CA ASN A 105 3.25 -19.55 18.35
C ASN A 105 3.23 -18.33 17.43
N ALA A 106 4.40 -18.02 16.85
CA ALA A 106 4.52 -16.92 15.91
C ALA A 106 3.61 -17.14 14.67
N ALA A 107 2.90 -16.09 14.28
CA ALA A 107 2.10 -16.00 13.06
C ALA A 107 2.49 -14.74 12.28
N GLY A 108 2.43 -14.82 10.95
CA GLY A 108 2.44 -13.65 10.06
C GLY A 108 1.03 -13.32 9.55
N TRP A 109 0.94 -12.37 8.63
CA TRP A 109 -0.33 -11.85 8.11
C TRP A 109 -1.24 -12.94 7.55
N ALA A 110 -0.71 -13.78 6.64
CA ALA A 110 -1.46 -14.86 5.99
C ALA A 110 -1.83 -16.01 6.95
N GLN A 111 -1.32 -15.96 8.19
CA GLN A 111 -1.57 -16.91 9.26
C GLN A 111 -2.49 -16.34 10.35
N GLY A 112 -2.87 -15.06 10.24
CA GLY A 112 -3.86 -14.41 11.09
C GLY A 112 -3.34 -13.31 12.01
N ASP A 113 -2.06 -12.95 11.97
CA ASP A 113 -1.52 -11.79 12.71
C ASP A 113 -1.94 -10.47 12.03
N TRP A 114 -3.19 -10.08 12.23
CA TRP A 114 -3.78 -8.90 11.63
C TRP A 114 -3.57 -7.65 12.50
N ASN A 115 -3.45 -7.84 13.82
CA ASN A 115 -3.18 -6.76 14.76
C ASN A 115 -1.67 -6.39 14.82
N GLY A 116 -0.77 -7.27 14.33
CA GLY A 116 0.66 -7.04 14.24
C GLY A 116 1.44 -7.31 15.53
N ASP A 117 0.92 -8.15 16.43
CA ASP A 117 1.57 -8.55 17.68
C ASP A 117 2.36 -9.86 17.57
N GLY A 118 2.36 -10.47 16.39
CA GLY A 118 3.13 -11.67 16.05
C GLY A 118 2.43 -12.97 16.41
N GLN A 119 1.16 -12.93 16.81
CA GLN A 119 0.36 -14.10 17.13
C GLN A 119 -0.96 -14.07 16.37
N PHE A 120 -1.62 -15.23 16.26
CA PHE A 120 -3.01 -15.29 15.79
C PHE A 120 -3.89 -15.66 16.98
N ASP A 121 -4.66 -14.70 17.47
CA ASP A 121 -5.57 -14.87 18.60
C ASP A 121 -6.87 -14.07 18.42
N THR A 122 -7.67 -14.01 19.48
CA THR A 122 -8.94 -13.28 19.46
C THR A 122 -8.78 -11.78 19.17
N GLY A 123 -7.65 -11.18 19.52
CA GLY A 123 -7.30 -9.79 19.22
C GLY A 123 -7.29 -9.49 17.72
N ASP A 124 -6.77 -10.41 16.90
CA ASP A 124 -6.76 -10.27 15.44
C ASP A 124 -8.16 -10.30 14.85
N LEU A 125 -9.00 -11.21 15.33
CA LEU A 125 -10.39 -11.29 14.91
C LEU A 125 -11.13 -9.99 15.26
N VAL A 126 -10.91 -9.46 16.47
CA VAL A 126 -11.48 -8.16 16.86
C VAL A 126 -10.99 -7.05 15.95
N ALA A 127 -9.69 -7.00 15.62
CA ALA A 127 -9.13 -6.01 14.71
C ALA A 127 -9.80 -6.06 13.32
N ALA A 128 -9.87 -7.25 12.71
CA ALA A 128 -10.46 -7.42 11.37
C ALA A 128 -11.97 -7.13 11.34
N PHE A 129 -12.75 -7.63 12.30
CA PHE A 129 -14.19 -7.41 12.31
C PHE A 129 -14.58 -5.98 12.70
N SER A 130 -13.75 -5.27 13.46
CA SER A 130 -14.02 -3.88 13.84
C SER A 130 -13.94 -2.89 12.67
N GLU A 131 -13.21 -3.23 11.60
CA GLU A 131 -13.18 -2.42 10.37
C GLU A 131 -14.50 -2.54 9.57
N GLY A 132 -15.27 -3.60 9.79
CA GLY A 132 -16.58 -3.81 9.14
C GLY A 132 -16.51 -4.26 7.67
N GLY A 133 -15.37 -4.81 7.23
CA GLY A 133 -15.15 -5.26 5.85
C GLY A 133 -15.62 -6.68 5.51
N TYR A 134 -16.03 -7.46 6.51
CA TYR A 134 -16.38 -8.87 6.31
C TYR A 134 -17.57 -9.06 5.36
N GLU A 135 -17.36 -9.82 4.29
CA GLU A 135 -18.35 -10.09 3.23
C GLU A 135 -18.91 -8.79 2.58
N ALA A 136 -18.15 -7.68 2.65
CA ALA A 136 -18.49 -6.42 2.00
C ALA A 136 -18.16 -6.42 0.50
N GLY A 137 -17.45 -7.44 0.01
CA GLY A 137 -16.90 -7.53 -1.33
C GLY A 137 -15.62 -6.69 -1.51
N PRO A 138 -15.07 -6.63 -2.73
CA PRO A 138 -13.74 -6.08 -2.94
C PRO A 138 -13.70 -4.57 -2.72
N LYS A 139 -12.63 -4.08 -2.08
CA LYS A 139 -12.44 -2.62 -1.94
C LYS A 139 -12.41 -1.99 -3.33
N ALA A 140 -13.25 -0.97 -3.51
CA ALA A 140 -13.26 -0.22 -4.76
C ALA A 140 -11.86 0.34 -5.03
N ALA A 141 -11.34 0.11 -6.23
CA ALA A 141 -10.08 0.72 -6.62
C ALA A 141 -10.20 2.25 -6.51
N VAL A 142 -9.27 2.87 -5.79
CA VAL A 142 -9.21 4.33 -5.69
C VAL A 142 -8.86 4.86 -7.07
N ALA A 143 -9.85 5.36 -7.80
CA ALA A 143 -9.63 5.94 -9.12
C ALA A 143 -8.72 7.17 -8.96
N ALA A 144 -7.57 7.16 -9.63
CA ALA A 144 -6.72 8.34 -9.72
C ALA A 144 -7.53 9.50 -10.32
N VAL A 145 -7.85 10.49 -9.50
CA VAL A 145 -8.52 11.71 -9.96
C VAL A 145 -7.54 12.45 -10.87
N PRO A 146 -7.92 12.77 -12.14
CA PRO A 146 -7.07 13.59 -12.98
C PRO A 146 -6.84 14.94 -12.30
N GLU A 147 -5.58 15.30 -12.04
CA GLU A 147 -5.27 16.62 -11.51
C GLU A 147 -5.86 17.68 -12.46
N PRO A 148 -6.59 18.70 -11.94
CA PRO A 148 -7.05 19.78 -12.78
C PRO A 148 -5.82 20.39 -13.44
N ALA A 149 -5.91 20.67 -14.75
CA ALA A 149 -4.84 21.16 -15.62
C ALA A 149 -4.28 22.54 -15.19
N SER A 150 -3.73 22.60 -13.98
CA SER A 150 -3.23 23.80 -13.31
C SER A 150 -2.02 24.34 -14.06
N TRP A 151 -1.27 23.44 -14.70
CA TRP A 151 -0.19 23.74 -15.63
C TRP A 151 -0.65 24.48 -16.88
N VAL A 152 -1.86 24.18 -17.40
CA VAL A 152 -2.44 24.88 -18.57
C VAL A 152 -2.89 26.29 -18.18
N ILE A 153 -3.41 26.48 -16.97
CA ILE A 153 -3.76 27.82 -16.45
C ILE A 153 -2.48 28.63 -16.18
N LEU A 154 -1.44 28.03 -15.60
CA LEU A 154 -0.17 28.71 -15.34
C LEU A 154 0.54 29.10 -16.65
N ALA A 155 0.58 28.21 -17.64
CA ALA A 155 1.20 28.49 -18.95
C ALA A 155 0.44 29.56 -19.75
N SER A 156 -0.89 29.56 -19.71
CA SER A 156 -1.70 30.58 -20.37
C SER A 156 -1.59 31.96 -19.71
N ALA A 157 -1.41 32.02 -18.39
CA ALA A 157 -1.15 33.26 -17.68
C ALA A 157 0.17 33.94 -18.11
N PHE A 158 1.22 33.16 -18.38
CA PHE A 158 2.49 33.71 -18.89
C PHE A 158 2.41 34.18 -20.35
N CYS A 159 1.59 33.56 -21.19
CA CYS A 159 1.38 33.98 -22.58
C CYS A 159 0.55 35.27 -22.72
N LEU A 160 -0.27 35.61 -21.72
CA LEU A 160 -1.12 36.79 -21.73
C LEU A 160 -0.52 38.00 -21.02
N LEU A 161 0.67 37.89 -20.42
CA LEU A 161 1.37 39.05 -19.86
C LEU A 161 1.89 39.91 -21.03
N PRO A 162 1.33 41.11 -21.28
CA PRO A 162 1.94 42.02 -22.24
C PRO A 162 3.34 42.36 -21.72
N LEU A 163 4.36 42.02 -22.50
CA LEU A 163 5.70 42.57 -22.36
C LEU A 163 5.55 44.09 -22.45
N ARG A 164 5.31 44.76 -21.31
CA ARG A 164 5.43 46.21 -21.17
C ARG A 164 6.88 46.52 -21.48
N ARG A 165 7.14 46.75 -22.77
CA ARG A 165 8.39 47.26 -23.30
C ARG A 165 8.74 48.49 -22.49
N ARG A 166 9.78 48.37 -21.67
CA ARG A 166 10.40 49.49 -20.96
C ARG A 166 10.91 50.46 -22.02
N GLY A 167 10.26 51.62 -22.14
CA GLY A 167 10.78 52.82 -22.78
C GLY A 167 11.18 53.82 -21.70
#